data_AF-A0A5Q2TI88-F1
#
_entry.id   AF-A0A5Q2TI88-F1
#
_cell.length_a   1.000
_cell.length_b   1.000
_cell.length_c   1.000
_cell.angle_alpha   90.00
_cell.angle_beta   90.00
_cell.angle_gamma   90.00
#
_symmetry.space_group_name_H-M   'P 1'
#
loop_
_entity.id
_entity.type
_entity.pdbx_description
1 polymer ?
#
loop_
_entity_poly.entity_id
_entity_poly.type
_entity_poly.pdbx_seq_one_letter_code
_entity_poly.pdbx_strand_id
1 'polypeptide(L)' 'MRVAQDLIKQLEELYETYEQEVKDKSKEGLLTDSTARTYLLHSRNFIKWCKNDFIPGGRNSN' A
#
# COMPACT_ATOMS: atom_id res chain seq x y z
N MET A 1 0.88 -14.86 -1.98
CA MET A 1 1.79 -15.41 -0.94
C MET A 1 1.02 -15.36 0.36
N ARG A 2 1.25 -16.28 1.31
CA ARG A 2 0.67 -16.14 2.65
C ARG A 2 1.81 -16.09 3.65
N VAL A 3 1.94 -14.96 4.34
CA VAL A 3 2.91 -14.80 5.42
C VAL A 3 2.26 -15.09 6.78
N ALA A 4 3.08 -15.24 7.81
CA ALA A 4 2.61 -15.46 9.17
C ALA A 4 1.78 -14.26 9.68
N GLN A 5 0.78 -14.51 10.52
CA GLN A 5 -0.20 -13.48 10.93
C GLN A 5 0.43 -12.33 11.74
N ASP A 6 1.42 -12.65 12.57
CA ASP A 6 2.24 -11.68 13.28
C ASP A 6 3.00 -10.76 12.33
N LEU A 7 3.55 -11.30 11.25
CA LEU A 7 4.21 -10.51 10.21
C LEU A 7 3.22 -9.65 9.41
N ILE A 8 1.99 -10.14 9.15
CA ILE A 8 0.95 -9.31 8.49
C ILE A 8 0.66 -8.07 9.32
N LYS A 9 0.51 -8.21 10.64
CA LYS A 9 0.23 -7.09 11.54
C LYS A 9 1.36 -6.05 11.49
N GLN A 10 2.62 -6.49 11.57
CA GLN A 10 3.77 -5.59 11.46
C GLN A 10 3.83 -4.88 10.10
N LEU A 11 3.51 -5.58 9.02
CA LEU A 11 3.45 -4.99 7.67
C LEU A 11 2.33 -3.96 7.54
N GLU A 12 1.18 -4.17 8.18
CA GLU A 12 0.08 -3.20 8.22
C GLU A 12 0.46 -1.94 9.00
N GLU A 13 1.08 -2.07 10.18
CA GLU A 13 1.59 -0.93 10.97
C GLU A 13 2.65 -0.12 10.21
N LEU A 14 3.57 -0.80 9.52
CA LEU A 14 4.56 -0.16 8.65
C LEU A 14 3.91 0.53 7.44
N TYR A 15 2.89 -0.10 6.83
CA TYR A 15 2.17 0.47 5.71
C TYR A 15 1.38 1.72 6.10
N GLU A 16 0.78 1.76 7.29
CA GLU A 16 0.10 2.96 7.80
C GLU A 16 1.06 4.14 7.96
N THR A 17 2.25 3.88 8.52
CA THR A 17 3.31 4.89 8.66
C THR A 17 3.77 5.40 7.29
N TYR A 18 4.03 4.48 6.35
CA TYR A 18 4.42 4.82 4.99
C TYR A 18 3.34 5.60 4.24
N GLU A 19 2.07 5.22 4.40
CA GLU A 19 0.95 5.89 3.75
C GLU A 19 0.85 7.34 4.23
N GLN A 20 1.05 7.59 5.52
CA GLN A 20 1.06 8.93 6.09
C GLN A 20 2.22 9.76 5.54
N GLU A 21 3.43 9.20 5.46
CA GLU A 21 4.60 9.88 4.91
C GLU A 21 4.36 10.29 3.44
N VAL A 22 3.84 9.39 2.61
CA VAL A 22 3.53 9.69 1.21
C VAL A 22 2.49 10.83 1.10
N LYS A 23 1.45 10.81 1.94
CA LYS A 23 0.43 11.88 1.96
C LYS A 23 1.03 13.22 2.36
N ASP A 24 1.90 13.24 3.37
CA ASP A 24 2.50 14.50 3.84
C ASP A 24 3.51 15.05 2.84
N LYS A 25 4.34 14.19 2.22
CA LYS A 25 5.22 14.59 1.11
C LYS A 25 4.45 15.08 -0.11
N SER A 26 3.26 14.55 -0.38
CA SER A 26 2.37 15.07 -1.41
C SER A 26 1.85 16.47 -1.06
N LYS A 27 1.44 16.70 0.20
CA LYS A 27 0.97 18.03 0.66
C LYS A 27 2.10 19.07 0.67
N GLU A 28 3.32 18.66 0.97
CA GLU A 28 4.53 19.49 0.89
C GLU A 28 4.92 19.85 -0.56
N GLY A 29 4.23 19.30 -1.56
CA GLY A 29 4.54 19.52 -2.98
C GLY A 29 5.78 18.76 -3.46
N LEU A 30 6.31 17.84 -2.65
CA LEU A 30 7.48 17.01 -3.00
C LEU A 30 7.11 15.80 -3.87
N LEU A 31 5.83 15.42 -3.87
CA LEU A 31 5.29 14.38 -4.75
C LEU A 31 4.13 14.96 -5.56
N THR A 32 4.08 14.58 -6.85
CA THR A 32 2.86 14.79 -7.63
C THR A 32 1.77 13.84 -7.16
N ASP A 33 0.50 14.22 -7.32
CA ASP A 33 -0.64 13.36 -6.98
C ASP A 33 -0.59 11.99 -7.70
N SER A 34 -0.09 11.97 -8.94
CA SER A 34 0.05 10.72 -9.71
C SER A 34 1.15 9.82 -9.15
N THR A 35 2.27 10.40 -8.72
CA THR A 35 3.36 9.69 -8.05
C THR A 35 2.90 9.12 -6.70
N ALA A 36 2.29 9.94 -5.86
CA ALA A 36 1.75 9.51 -4.57
C ALA A 36 0.73 8.38 -4.73
N ARG A 37 -0.20 8.51 -5.68
CA ARG A 37 -1.17 7.45 -6.00
C ARG A 37 -0.51 6.15 -6.45
N THR A 38 0.53 6.24 -7.26
CA THR A 38 1.28 5.07 -7.77
C THR A 38 1.96 4.32 -6.63
N TYR A 39 2.62 5.06 -5.74
CA TYR A 39 3.29 4.50 -4.56
C TYR A 39 2.31 3.76 -3.65
N LEU A 40 1.20 4.43 -3.28
CA LEU A 40 0.18 3.82 -2.44
C LEU A 40 -0.47 2.60 -3.11
N LEU A 41 -0.72 2.64 -4.42
CA LEU A 41 -1.27 1.51 -5.15
C LEU A 41 -0.35 0.29 -5.10
N HIS A 42 0.94 0.46 -5.36
CA HIS A 42 1.91 -0.65 -5.35
C HIS A 42 2.09 -1.23 -3.95
N SER A 43 2.26 -0.38 -2.94
CA SER A 43 2.40 -0.82 -1.56
C SER A 43 1.15 -1.54 -1.07
N ARG A 44 -0.05 -1.03 -1.37
CA ARG A 44 -1.30 -1.71 -1.03
C ARG A 44 -1.44 -3.07 -1.71
N ASN A 45 -1.05 -3.18 -2.97
CA ASN A 45 -1.06 -4.44 -3.70
C ASN A 45 -0.07 -5.45 -3.11
N PHE A 46 1.10 -4.98 -2.66
CA PHE A 46 2.06 -5.81 -1.95
C PHE A 46 1.48 -6.37 -0.64
N ILE A 47 0.82 -5.54 0.18
CA ILE A 47 0.14 -6.00 1.41
C ILE A 47 -0.94 -7.03 1.08
N LYS A 48 -1.80 -6.77 0.08
CA LYS A 48 -2.78 -7.76 -0.40
C LYS A 48 -2.10 -9.07 -0.82
N TRP A 49 -0.93 -9.00 -1.46
CA TRP A 49 -0.20 -10.18 -1.90
C TRP A 49 0.36 -10.98 -0.74
N CYS A 50 0.78 -10.34 0.36
CA CYS A 50 1.18 -10.99 1.62
C CYS A 50 0.01 -11.65 2.35
N LYS A 51 -1.20 -11.10 2.21
CA LYS A 51 -2.46 -11.62 2.78
C LYS A 51 -3.09 -12.73 1.94
N ASN A 52 -2.53 -13.04 0.77
CA ASN A 52 -3.10 -13.93 -0.23
C ASN A 52 -4.43 -13.43 -0.85
N ASP A 53 -4.66 -12.11 -0.82
CA ASP A 53 -5.84 -11.40 -1.34
C ASP A 53 -5.51 -10.61 -2.62
N PHE A 54 -4.33 -10.83 -3.21
CA PHE A 54 -3.93 -10.15 -4.44
C PHE A 54 -4.53 -10.82 -5.66
N ILE A 55 -5.37 -10.08 -6.38
CA ILE A 55 -6.00 -10.50 -7.64
C ILE A 55 -5.35 -9.71 -8.78
N PRO A 56 -4.49 -10.32 -9.60
CA PRO A 56 -3.92 -9.66 -10.77
C PRO A 56 -5.00 -9.44 -11.84
N GLY A 57 -5.01 -8.25 -12.45
CA GLY A 57 -5.82 -7.99 -13.65
C GLY A 57 -7.27 -7.53 -13.43
N GLY A 58 -7.76 -7.39 -12.19
CA GLY A 58 -9.08 -6.85 -11.90
C GLY A 58 -9.01 -5.42 -11.37
N ARG A 59 -9.69 -4.45 -12.01
CA ARG A 59 -10.20 -3.30 -11.24
C ARG A 59 -11.03 -3.91 -10.10
N ASN A 60 -10.78 -3.53 -8.84
CA ASN A 60 -11.67 -3.95 -7.74
C ASN A 60 -13.10 -3.61 -8.20
N SER A 61 -13.94 -4.62 -8.38
CA SER A 61 -15.36 -4.39 -8.63
C SER A 61 -15.89 -3.63 -7.41
N ASN A 62 -16.31 -2.38 -7.64
CA ASN A 62 -17.00 -1.56 -6.65
C ASN A 62 -18.27 -2.26 -6.17
#